data_AF-A0A5R9IQA0-F1
#
_entry.id   AF-A0A5R9IQA0-F1
#
_cell.length_a   1.000
_cell.length_b   1.000
_cell.length_c   1.000
_cell.angle_alpha   90.00
_cell.angle_beta   90.00
_cell.angle_gamma   90.00
#
_symmetry.space_group_name_H-M   'P 1'
#
loop_
_entity.id
_entity.type
_entity.pdbx_description
1 polymer ?
#
loop_
_entity_poly.entity_id
_entity_poly.type
_entity_poly.pdbx_seq_one_letter_code
_entity_poly.pdbx_strand_id
1 'polypeptide(L)'
;MTAIELIDEIRKIIRPIKTEKNDAISANALDDYLEAFRLELSYEEEEHAESQQRNLEESRQAHEINIANASAVNEINIANASAVNEINLEMFRAVMDTAMAAMKTSLVMNGAACIAILSFISSIWETPAASAISSMLLVFGIGIFCSGFGGGMSYLAQVSFQTDKYFQGGVFRVFSVSLVLFSFLTFGFGLWETTKILSSS
;
A
#
# COMPACT_ATOMS: atom_id res chain seq x y z
N MET A 1 -43.71 41.74 -1.36
CA MET A 1 -44.41 42.67 -0.47
C MET A 1 -44.09 42.26 0.95
N THR A 2 -42.98 42.77 1.48
CA THR A 2 -42.55 42.55 2.86
C THR A 2 -43.44 43.37 3.80
N ALA A 3 -43.45 43.03 5.10
CA ALA A 3 -44.25 43.74 6.09
C ALA A 3 -43.85 45.23 6.17
N ILE A 4 -42.56 45.53 5.99
CA ILE A 4 -42.03 46.91 5.92
C ILE A 4 -42.56 47.66 4.69
N GLU A 5 -42.58 47.03 3.51
CA GLU A 5 -43.14 47.60 2.28
C GLU A 5 -44.62 47.96 2.44
N LEU A 6 -45.39 47.12 3.14
CA LEU A 6 -46.81 47.30 3.40
C LEU A 6 -47.10 48.43 4.38
N ILE A 7 -46.27 48.59 5.41
CA ILE A 7 -46.35 49.70 6.37
C ILE A 7 -45.98 51.04 5.70
N ASP A 8 -44.97 51.06 4.83
CA ASP A 8 -44.57 52.26 4.10
C ASP A 8 -45.68 52.73 3.13
N GLU A 9 -46.41 51.79 2.52
CA GLU A 9 -47.58 52.09 1.69
C GLU A 9 -48.75 52.66 2.51
N ILE A 10 -49.05 52.09 3.68
CA ILE A 10 -50.07 52.62 4.60
C ILE A 10 -49.70 54.04 5.08
N ARG A 11 -48.42 54.27 5.43
CA ARG A 11 -47.94 55.59 5.86
C ARG A 11 -48.05 56.64 4.75
N LYS A 12 -47.84 56.23 3.49
CA LYS A 12 -47.99 57.09 2.31
C LYS A 12 -49.44 57.58 2.12
N ILE A 13 -50.43 56.78 2.55
CA ILE A 13 -51.86 57.11 2.49
C ILE A 13 -52.30 57.99 3.68
N ILE A 14 -51.67 57.85 4.86
CA ILE A 14 -52.02 58.60 6.08
C ILE A 14 -51.42 60.01 6.10
N ARG A 15 -50.22 60.22 5.54
CA ARG A 15 -49.52 61.53 5.51
C ARG A 15 -50.35 62.69 4.90
N PRO A 16 -51.10 62.51 3.79
CA PRO A 16 -51.98 63.56 3.25
C PRO A 16 -53.11 63.97 4.22
N ILE A 17 -53.64 63.01 4.99
CA ILE A 17 -54.76 63.19 5.94
C ILE A 17 -54.29 64.00 7.16
N LYS A 18 -53.01 63.89 7.54
CA LYS A 18 -52.35 64.70 8.58
C LYS A 18 -52.23 66.19 8.20
N THR A 19 -52.14 66.51 6.91
CA THR A 19 -51.99 67.89 6.40
C THR A 19 -53.31 68.64 6.21
N GLU A 20 -54.45 67.93 6.09
CA GLU A 20 -55.78 68.53 6.09
C GLU A 20 -56.27 68.70 7.55
N LYS A 21 -56.26 69.95 8.04
CA LYS A 21 -56.72 70.36 9.38
C LYS A 21 -58.07 69.73 9.75
N ASN A 22 -58.04 68.69 10.58
CA ASN A 22 -59.10 68.33 11.52
C ASN A 22 -58.47 67.63 12.73
N ASP A 23 -58.98 67.90 13.92
CA ASP A 23 -58.49 67.46 15.24
C ASP A 23 -58.36 65.93 15.40
N ALA A 24 -57.38 65.31 14.75
CA ALA A 24 -57.15 63.87 14.82
C ALA A 24 -55.86 63.59 15.57
N ILE A 25 -55.93 63.68 16.90
CA ILE A 25 -54.97 63.04 17.83
C ILE A 25 -54.72 61.57 17.41
N SER A 26 -55.73 60.94 16.79
CA SER A 26 -55.69 59.60 16.22
C SER A 26 -54.74 59.40 15.02
N ALA A 27 -54.48 60.42 14.18
CA ALA A 27 -53.64 60.25 12.99
C ALA A 27 -52.14 60.32 13.33
N ASN A 28 -51.76 61.18 14.29
CA ASN A 28 -50.40 61.23 14.82
C ASN A 28 -50.07 59.98 15.65
N ALA A 29 -50.98 59.57 16.54
CA ALA A 29 -50.79 58.34 17.31
C ALA A 29 -50.66 57.08 16.43
N LEU A 30 -51.34 57.06 15.29
CA LEU A 30 -51.23 55.96 14.31
C LEU A 30 -49.92 56.01 13.51
N ASP A 31 -49.44 57.19 13.12
CA ASP A 31 -48.14 57.39 12.46
C ASP A 31 -46.98 56.96 13.38
N ASP A 32 -47.03 57.36 14.66
CA ASP A 32 -46.07 56.98 15.69
C ASP A 32 -46.09 55.46 15.98
N TYR A 33 -47.28 54.85 16.03
CA TYR A 33 -47.41 53.39 16.19
C TYR A 33 -46.87 52.62 14.98
N LEU A 34 -47.15 53.09 13.76
CA LEU A 34 -46.62 52.49 12.52
C LEU A 34 -45.11 52.69 12.38
N GLU A 35 -44.53 53.73 12.98
CA GLU A 35 -43.08 53.92 13.05
C GLU A 35 -42.44 52.97 14.05
N ALA A 36 -43.01 52.83 15.25
CA ALA A 36 -42.56 51.85 16.25
C ALA A 36 -42.65 50.40 15.71
N PHE A 37 -43.76 50.05 15.05
CA PHE A 37 -43.96 48.71 14.49
C PHE A 37 -43.03 48.43 13.30
N ARG A 38 -42.71 49.45 12.47
CA ARG A 38 -41.70 49.34 11.42
C ARG A 38 -40.31 49.12 12.01
N LEU A 39 -39.98 49.83 13.10
CA LEU A 39 -38.71 49.68 13.79
C LEU A 39 -38.55 48.24 14.32
N GLU A 40 -39.58 47.72 14.98
CA GLU A 40 -39.61 46.35 15.52
C GLU A 40 -39.45 45.30 14.40
N LEU A 41 -40.18 45.44 13.29
CA LEU A 41 -40.01 44.58 12.11
C LEU A 41 -38.62 44.66 11.48
N SER A 42 -38.00 45.84 11.47
CA SER A 42 -36.64 45.99 10.94
C SER A 42 -35.58 45.32 11.82
N TYR A 43 -35.75 45.35 13.13
CA TYR A 43 -34.88 44.63 14.07
C TYR A 43 -35.04 43.10 13.93
N GLU A 44 -36.28 42.60 13.79
CA GLU A 44 -36.53 41.17 13.58
C GLU A 44 -35.94 40.65 12.26
N GLU A 45 -36.04 41.42 11.17
CA GLU A 45 -35.44 41.04 9.87
C GLU A 45 -33.91 41.00 9.93
N GLU A 46 -33.26 41.95 10.61
CA GLU A 46 -31.80 41.96 10.81
C GLU A 46 -31.34 40.79 11.70
N GLU A 47 -32.04 40.53 12.81
CA GLU A 47 -31.72 39.41 13.70
C GLU A 47 -31.89 38.06 12.99
N HIS A 48 -32.95 37.91 12.20
CA HIS A 48 -33.14 36.72 11.38
C HIS A 48 -32.04 36.55 10.32
N ALA A 49 -31.66 37.62 9.62
CA ALA A 49 -30.59 37.58 8.63
C ALA A 49 -29.26 37.16 9.27
N GLU A 50 -28.90 37.73 10.41
CA GLU A 50 -27.69 37.35 11.14
C GLU A 50 -27.74 35.90 11.62
N SER A 51 -28.87 35.44 12.16
CA SER A 51 -29.02 34.06 12.63
C SER A 51 -28.85 33.04 11.48
N GLN A 52 -29.39 33.35 10.30
CA GLN A 52 -29.28 32.52 9.11
C GLN A 52 -27.84 32.48 8.59
N GLN A 53 -27.15 33.63 8.66
CA GLN A 53 -25.75 33.75 8.25
C GLN A 53 -24.82 32.96 9.18
N ARG A 54 -25.04 33.00 10.50
CA ARG A 54 -24.31 32.18 11.48
C ARG A 54 -24.51 30.68 11.24
N ASN A 55 -25.74 30.24 11.04
CA ASN A 55 -26.04 28.83 10.75
C ASN A 55 -25.36 28.34 9.45
N LEU A 56 -25.30 29.20 8.43
CA LEU A 56 -24.62 28.89 7.17
C LEU A 56 -23.10 28.76 7.37
N GLU A 57 -22.52 29.64 8.18
CA GLU A 57 -21.09 29.65 8.49
C GLU A 57 -20.68 28.44 9.34
N GLU A 58 -21.49 28.07 10.34
CA GLU A 58 -21.32 26.83 11.10
C GLU A 58 -21.40 25.58 10.21
N SER A 59 -22.38 25.54 9.29
CA SER A 59 -22.49 24.43 8.34
C SER A 59 -21.30 24.35 7.38
N ARG A 60 -20.76 25.51 6.95
CA ARG A 60 -19.54 25.56 6.11
C ARG A 60 -18.33 25.06 6.88
N GLN A 61 -18.14 25.53 8.10
CA GLN A 61 -17.04 25.11 8.95
C GLN A 61 -17.10 23.60 9.25
N ALA A 62 -18.28 23.06 9.54
CA ALA A 62 -18.47 21.63 9.71
C ALA A 62 -18.14 20.84 8.43
N HIS A 63 -18.51 21.37 7.26
CA HIS A 63 -18.18 20.75 5.98
C HIS A 63 -16.67 20.76 5.70
N GLU A 64 -16.00 21.88 5.98
CA GLU A 64 -14.54 22.01 5.83
C GLU A 64 -13.78 21.04 6.75
N ILE A 65 -14.22 20.89 8.00
CA ILE A 65 -13.66 19.92 8.94
C ILE A 65 -13.85 18.50 8.41
N ASN A 66 -15.03 18.17 7.87
CA ASN A 66 -15.30 16.85 7.30
C ASN A 66 -14.43 16.55 6.09
N ILE A 67 -14.21 17.53 5.20
CA ILE A 67 -13.31 17.39 4.06
C ILE A 67 -11.87 17.19 4.55
N ALA A 68 -11.40 17.99 5.50
CA ALA A 68 -10.06 17.89 6.05
C ALA A 68 -9.81 16.54 6.74
N ASN A 69 -10.81 16.03 7.47
CA ASN A 69 -10.75 14.70 8.08
C ASN A 69 -10.70 13.60 7.01
N ALA A 70 -11.53 13.71 5.97
CA ALA A 70 -11.53 12.74 4.88
C ALA A 70 -10.21 12.73 4.10
N SER A 71 -9.62 13.91 3.83
CA SER A 71 -8.31 14.00 3.17
C SER A 71 -7.20 13.42 4.05
N ALA A 72 -7.20 13.73 5.36
CA ALA A 72 -6.22 13.19 6.29
C ALA A 72 -6.29 11.65 6.40
N VAL A 73 -7.50 11.09 6.46
CA VAL A 73 -7.69 9.62 6.46
C VAL A 73 -7.20 9.01 5.15
N ASN A 74 -7.47 9.65 4.02
CA ASN A 74 -7.00 9.16 2.71
C ASN A 74 -5.47 9.20 2.61
N GLU A 75 -4.83 10.27 3.09
CA GLU A 75 -3.37 10.38 3.14
C GLU A 75 -2.74 9.29 3.99
N ILE A 76 -3.32 9.01 5.16
CA ILE A 76 -2.88 7.89 6.03
C ILE A 76 -3.03 6.56 5.29
N ASN A 77 -4.15 6.33 4.60
CA ASN A 77 -4.38 5.09 3.86
C ASN A 77 -3.38 4.92 2.70
N ILE A 78 -3.08 5.98 1.96
CA ILE A 78 -2.09 5.98 0.88
C ILE A 78 -0.69 5.73 1.45
N ALA A 79 -0.33 6.39 2.54
CA ALA A 79 0.96 6.20 3.21
C ALA A 79 1.13 4.76 3.70
N ASN A 80 0.09 4.21 4.35
CA ASN A 80 0.09 2.81 4.81
C ASN A 80 0.19 1.82 3.64
N ALA A 81 -0.58 2.03 2.56
CA ALA A 81 -0.52 1.16 1.39
C ALA A 81 0.86 1.18 0.73
N SER A 82 1.46 2.38 0.63
CA SER A 82 2.80 2.55 0.06
C SER A 82 3.86 1.90 0.94
N ALA A 83 3.79 2.08 2.26
CA ALA A 83 4.71 1.47 3.22
C ALA A 83 4.64 -0.06 3.20
N VAL A 84 3.43 -0.63 3.17
CA VAL A 84 3.24 -2.09 3.07
C VAL A 84 3.83 -2.63 1.76
N ASN A 85 3.63 -1.92 0.65
CA ASN A 85 4.20 -2.31 -0.63
C ASN A 85 5.73 -2.28 -0.63
N GLU A 86 6.33 -1.23 -0.05
CA GLU A 86 7.78 -1.10 0.08
C GLU A 86 8.37 -2.20 0.95
N ILE A 87 7.76 -2.48 2.11
CA ILE A 87 8.16 -3.58 3.00
C ILE A 87 8.09 -4.93 2.26
N ASN A 88 7.02 -5.19 1.51
CA ASN A 88 6.89 -6.43 0.76
C ASN A 88 7.99 -6.59 -0.32
N LEU A 89 8.35 -5.49 -0.99
CA LEU A 89 9.43 -5.49 -1.97
C LEU A 89 10.80 -5.71 -1.33
N GLU A 90 11.07 -5.07 -0.19
CA GLU A 90 12.30 -5.24 0.57
C GLU A 90 12.44 -6.67 1.09
N MET A 91 11.39 -7.21 1.70
CA MET A 91 11.34 -8.60 2.16
C MET A 91 11.55 -9.59 1.01
N PHE A 92 10.93 -9.34 -0.15
CA PHE A 92 11.14 -10.17 -1.33
C PHE A 92 12.59 -10.14 -1.81
N ARG A 93 13.21 -8.95 -1.88
CA ARG A 93 14.63 -8.80 -2.24
C ARG A 93 15.55 -9.53 -1.27
N ALA A 94 15.34 -9.35 0.04
CA ALA A 94 16.14 -10.02 1.07
C ALA A 94 16.05 -11.56 0.96
N VAL A 95 14.86 -12.11 0.73
CA VAL A 95 14.66 -13.55 0.52
C VAL A 95 15.37 -14.03 -0.76
N MET A 96 15.28 -13.27 -1.85
CA MET A 96 15.95 -13.62 -3.11
C MET A 96 17.47 -13.58 -2.98
N ASP A 97 18.04 -12.59 -2.30
CA ASP A 97 19.47 -12.50 -2.04
C ASP A 97 19.97 -13.67 -1.20
N THR A 98 19.20 -14.05 -0.18
CA THR A 98 19.48 -15.23 0.65
C THR A 98 19.43 -16.52 -0.19
N ALA A 99 18.44 -16.65 -1.09
CA ALA A 99 18.33 -17.80 -1.97
C ALA A 99 19.50 -17.89 -2.96
N MET A 100 19.92 -16.77 -3.55
CA MET A 100 21.09 -16.72 -4.43
C MET A 100 22.39 -17.05 -3.69
N ALA A 101 22.53 -16.60 -2.44
CA ALA A 101 23.67 -16.98 -1.60
C ALA A 101 23.68 -18.50 -1.36
N ALA A 102 22.55 -19.09 -0.99
CA ALA A 102 22.43 -20.55 -0.80
C ALA A 102 22.76 -21.34 -2.06
N MET A 103 22.28 -20.90 -3.24
CA MET A 103 22.62 -21.52 -4.53
C MET A 103 24.12 -21.48 -4.82
N LYS A 104 24.76 -20.32 -4.63
CA LYS A 104 26.21 -20.16 -4.81
C LYS A 104 26.98 -21.05 -3.85
N THR A 105 26.57 -21.11 -2.59
CA THR A 105 27.19 -22.00 -1.60
C THR A 105 27.08 -23.45 -2.01
N SER A 106 25.89 -23.92 -2.42
CA SER A 106 25.71 -25.30 -2.89
C SER A 106 26.57 -25.62 -4.12
N LEU A 107 26.62 -24.69 -5.09
CA LEU A 107 27.44 -24.82 -6.29
C LEU A 107 28.93 -24.94 -5.94
N VAL A 108 29.43 -24.07 -5.04
CA VAL A 108 30.83 -24.07 -4.59
C VAL A 108 31.16 -25.34 -3.81
N MET A 109 30.28 -25.79 -2.91
CA MET A 109 30.49 -26.99 -2.11
C MET A 109 30.59 -28.24 -2.98
N ASN A 110 29.62 -28.45 -3.87
CA ASN A 110 29.65 -29.59 -4.80
C ASN A 110 30.83 -29.47 -5.79
N GLY A 111 31.13 -28.26 -6.28
CA GLY A 111 32.27 -28.00 -7.16
C GLY A 111 33.62 -28.32 -6.50
N ALA A 112 33.82 -27.88 -5.27
CA ALA A 112 35.04 -28.15 -4.50
C ALA A 112 35.19 -29.65 -4.23
N ALA A 113 34.10 -30.35 -3.89
CA ALA A 113 34.11 -31.80 -3.72
C ALA A 113 34.49 -32.53 -5.03
N CYS A 114 33.93 -32.12 -6.17
CA CYS A 114 34.32 -32.64 -7.48
C CYS A 114 35.82 -32.46 -7.77
N ILE A 115 36.36 -31.26 -7.51
CA ILE A 115 37.79 -30.96 -7.74
C ILE A 115 38.66 -31.83 -6.83
N ALA A 116 38.31 -31.97 -5.56
CA ALA A 116 39.02 -32.82 -4.61
C ALA A 116 39.04 -34.29 -5.06
N ILE A 117 37.88 -34.80 -5.50
CA ILE A 117 37.74 -36.17 -6.02
C ILE A 117 38.55 -36.37 -7.30
N LEU A 118 38.51 -35.44 -8.25
CA LEU A 118 39.31 -35.50 -9.47
C LEU A 118 40.81 -35.53 -9.17
N SER A 119 41.24 -34.72 -8.19
CA SER A 119 42.63 -34.72 -7.73
C SER A 119 43.03 -36.04 -7.07
N PHE A 120 42.10 -36.74 -6.42
CA PHE A 120 42.39 -38.03 -5.81
C PHE A 120 42.41 -39.16 -6.85
N ILE A 121 41.44 -39.18 -7.76
CA ILE A 121 41.35 -40.17 -8.86
C ILE A 121 42.64 -40.19 -9.68
N SER A 122 43.25 -39.02 -9.96
CA SER A 122 44.49 -38.96 -10.74
C SER A 122 45.67 -39.70 -10.09
N SER A 123 45.64 -39.89 -8.77
CA SER A 123 46.67 -40.62 -8.01
C SER A 123 46.41 -42.13 -7.92
N ILE A 124 45.18 -42.60 -8.07
CA ILE A 124 44.77 -43.99 -7.79
C ILE A 124 44.06 -44.68 -8.96
N TRP A 125 44.26 -44.17 -10.19
CA TRP A 125 43.50 -44.53 -11.39
C TRP A 125 43.55 -46.02 -11.78
N GLU A 126 44.54 -46.80 -11.31
CA GLU A 126 44.64 -48.24 -11.56
C GLU A 126 43.93 -49.12 -10.51
N THR A 127 43.37 -48.52 -9.46
CA THR A 127 42.71 -49.26 -8.37
C THR A 127 41.20 -49.43 -8.62
N PRO A 128 40.56 -50.52 -8.14
CA PRO A 128 39.10 -50.66 -8.21
C PRO A 128 38.35 -49.55 -7.45
N ALA A 129 39.01 -48.88 -6.50
CA ALA A 129 38.48 -47.70 -5.80
C ALA A 129 38.25 -46.51 -6.74
N ALA A 130 39.00 -46.39 -7.86
CA ALA A 130 38.81 -45.33 -8.83
C ALA A 130 37.41 -45.38 -9.49
N SER A 131 36.87 -46.57 -9.72
CA SER A 131 35.51 -46.74 -10.28
C SER A 131 34.44 -46.31 -9.28
N ALA A 132 34.58 -46.70 -8.00
CA ALA A 132 33.67 -46.31 -6.93
C ALA A 132 33.68 -44.79 -6.70
N ILE A 133 34.86 -44.17 -6.69
CA ILE A 133 35.03 -42.73 -6.49
C ILE A 133 34.55 -41.93 -7.72
N SER A 134 34.68 -42.46 -8.94
CA SER A 134 34.13 -41.84 -10.15
C SER A 134 32.60 -41.77 -10.15
N SER A 135 31.92 -42.74 -9.52
CA SER A 135 30.46 -42.67 -9.35
C SER A 135 30.04 -41.53 -8.43
N MET A 136 30.86 -41.17 -7.43
CA MET A 136 30.61 -40.03 -6.54
C MET A 136 30.77 -38.69 -7.27
N LEU A 137 31.70 -38.60 -8.23
CA LEU A 137 31.86 -37.43 -9.07
C LEU A 137 30.57 -37.09 -9.84
N LEU A 138 29.82 -38.11 -10.30
CA LEU A 138 28.51 -37.92 -10.91
C LEU A 138 27.48 -37.36 -9.92
N VAL A 139 27.44 -37.85 -8.68
CA VAL A 139 26.51 -37.37 -7.65
C VAL A 139 26.74 -35.89 -7.35
N PHE A 140 27.99 -35.47 -7.14
CA PHE A 140 28.31 -34.06 -6.95
C PHE A 140 28.06 -33.22 -8.21
N GLY A 141 28.30 -33.80 -9.40
CA GLY A 141 27.96 -33.17 -10.69
C GLY A 141 26.46 -32.90 -10.85
N ILE A 142 25.60 -33.82 -10.41
CA ILE A 142 24.14 -33.62 -10.36
C ILE A 142 23.81 -32.47 -9.40
N GLY A 143 24.47 -32.40 -8.24
CA GLY A 143 24.34 -31.28 -7.30
C GLY A 143 24.66 -29.92 -7.93
N ILE A 144 25.77 -29.82 -8.68
CA ILE A 144 26.18 -28.62 -9.44
C ILE A 144 25.09 -28.25 -10.46
N PHE A 145 24.65 -29.23 -11.26
CA PHE A 145 23.62 -29.02 -12.28
C PHE A 145 22.31 -28.53 -11.67
N CYS A 146 21.83 -29.15 -10.59
CA CYS A 146 20.62 -28.74 -9.89
C CYS A 146 20.72 -27.32 -9.32
N SER A 147 21.85 -26.94 -8.73
CA SER A 147 22.06 -25.56 -8.24
C SER A 147 22.06 -24.53 -9.37
N GLY A 148 22.78 -24.81 -10.48
CA GLY A 148 22.82 -23.91 -11.64
C GLY A 148 21.46 -23.79 -12.33
N PHE A 149 20.78 -24.91 -12.55
CA PHE A 149 19.45 -24.95 -13.15
C PHE A 149 18.40 -24.30 -12.26
N GLY A 150 18.49 -24.49 -10.94
CA GLY A 150 17.69 -23.78 -9.94
C GLY A 150 17.85 -22.27 -10.07
N GLY A 151 19.07 -21.76 -10.24
CA GLY A 151 19.34 -20.34 -10.51
C GLY A 151 18.65 -19.83 -11.78
N GLY A 152 18.73 -20.59 -12.88
CA GLY A 152 18.03 -20.26 -14.13
C GLY A 152 16.51 -20.21 -13.97
N MET A 153 15.94 -21.16 -13.22
CA MET A 153 14.50 -21.18 -12.92
C MET A 153 14.07 -20.00 -12.03
N SER A 154 14.92 -19.55 -11.10
CA SER A 154 14.67 -18.35 -10.31
C SER A 154 14.63 -17.08 -11.19
N TYR A 155 15.46 -17.00 -12.23
CA TYR A 155 15.39 -15.91 -13.20
C TYR A 155 14.08 -15.93 -14.00
N LEU A 156 13.67 -17.12 -14.47
CA LEU A 156 12.38 -17.31 -15.16
C LEU A 156 11.19 -16.94 -14.27
N ALA A 157 11.26 -17.23 -12.97
CA ALA A 157 10.26 -16.81 -11.99
C ALA A 157 10.15 -15.28 -11.93
N GLN A 158 11.27 -14.56 -11.89
CA GLN A 158 11.27 -13.08 -11.87
C GLN A 158 10.64 -12.49 -13.12
N VAL A 159 11.00 -12.99 -14.31
CA VAL A 159 10.40 -12.55 -15.58
C VAL A 159 8.89 -12.81 -15.59
N SER A 160 8.44 -13.92 -15.01
CA SER A 160 7.02 -14.24 -14.91
C SER A 160 6.27 -13.29 -13.96
N PHE A 161 6.87 -12.92 -12.83
CA PHE A 161 6.28 -11.93 -11.92
C PHE A 161 6.24 -10.52 -12.51
N GLN A 162 7.22 -10.15 -13.34
CA GLN A 162 7.23 -8.86 -14.06
C GLN A 162 6.16 -8.78 -15.16
N THR A 163 5.66 -9.92 -15.66
CA THR A 163 4.64 -9.99 -16.72
C THR A 163 3.25 -10.31 -16.18
N ASP A 164 3.01 -10.08 -14.88
CA ASP A 164 1.75 -10.37 -14.16
C ASP A 164 1.30 -11.84 -14.22
N LYS A 165 2.21 -12.78 -14.57
CA LYS A 165 1.94 -14.22 -14.60
C LYS A 165 2.26 -14.87 -13.25
N TYR A 166 1.54 -14.43 -12.21
CA TYR A 166 1.78 -14.83 -10.82
C TYR A 166 1.78 -16.35 -10.58
N PHE A 167 0.89 -17.08 -11.26
CA PHE A 167 0.82 -18.55 -11.13
C PHE A 167 2.08 -19.23 -11.68
N GLN A 168 2.51 -18.86 -12.89
CA GLN A 168 3.70 -19.43 -13.52
C GLN A 168 4.96 -19.07 -12.74
N GLY A 169 5.07 -17.82 -12.28
CA GLY A 169 6.15 -17.38 -11.40
C GLY A 169 6.22 -18.17 -10.10
N GLY A 170 5.06 -18.46 -9.49
CA GLY A 170 4.95 -19.30 -8.30
C GLY A 170 5.47 -20.72 -8.52
N VAL A 171 5.09 -21.35 -9.64
CA VAL A 171 5.55 -22.71 -10.00
C VAL A 171 7.07 -22.73 -10.20
N PHE A 172 7.63 -21.80 -10.98
CA PHE A 172 9.08 -21.73 -11.20
C PHE A 172 9.85 -21.49 -9.90
N ARG A 173 9.30 -20.67 -8.99
CA ARG A 173 9.89 -20.42 -7.67
C ARG A 173 9.95 -21.71 -6.83
N VAL A 174 8.83 -22.42 -6.69
CA VAL A 174 8.77 -23.67 -5.91
C VAL A 174 9.70 -24.72 -6.49
N PHE A 175 9.74 -24.83 -7.82
CA PHE A 175 10.62 -25.76 -8.50
C PHE A 175 12.10 -25.42 -8.29
N SER A 176 12.47 -24.15 -8.39
CA SER A 176 13.81 -23.65 -8.12
C SER A 176 14.27 -23.97 -6.69
N VAL A 177 13.42 -23.71 -5.69
CA VAL A 177 13.72 -24.04 -4.28
C VAL A 177 13.92 -25.55 -4.09
N SER A 178 13.07 -26.36 -4.71
CA SER A 178 13.16 -27.82 -4.62
C SER A 178 14.49 -28.35 -5.18
N LEU A 179 14.96 -27.78 -6.29
CA LEU A 179 16.25 -28.14 -6.89
C LEU A 179 17.44 -27.79 -5.99
N VAL A 180 17.39 -26.66 -5.29
CA VAL A 180 18.46 -26.24 -4.37
C VAL A 180 18.51 -27.15 -3.15
N LEU A 181 17.34 -27.46 -2.56
CA LEU A 181 17.27 -28.41 -1.45
C LEU A 181 17.77 -29.79 -1.87
N PHE A 182 17.37 -30.25 -3.06
CA PHE A 182 17.86 -31.50 -3.62
C PHE A 182 19.38 -31.50 -3.80
N SER A 183 19.98 -30.39 -4.24
CA SER A 183 21.44 -30.26 -4.37
C SER A 183 22.19 -30.39 -3.03
N PHE A 184 21.62 -29.86 -1.94
CA PHE A 184 22.18 -30.06 -0.60
C PHE A 184 22.06 -31.52 -0.13
N LEU A 185 20.95 -32.19 -0.46
CA LEU A 185 20.77 -33.60 -0.17
C LEU A 185 21.77 -34.48 -0.94
N THR A 186 21.98 -34.19 -2.24
CA THR A 186 22.98 -34.92 -3.04
C THR A 186 24.40 -34.70 -2.52
N PHE A 187 24.71 -33.49 -2.05
CA PHE A 187 26.00 -33.21 -1.41
C PHE A 187 26.19 -34.04 -0.13
N GLY A 188 25.21 -34.05 0.76
CA GLY A 188 25.27 -34.83 2.01
C GLY A 188 25.37 -36.33 1.75
N PHE A 189 24.60 -36.85 0.80
CA PHE A 189 24.67 -38.25 0.38
C PHE A 189 26.03 -38.59 -0.24
N GLY A 190 26.55 -37.74 -1.13
CA GLY A 190 27.86 -37.92 -1.75
C GLY A 190 29.00 -37.97 -0.72
N LEU A 191 28.95 -37.14 0.33
CA LEU A 191 29.92 -37.19 1.42
C LEU A 191 29.86 -38.50 2.20
N TRP A 192 28.65 -38.96 2.54
CA TRP A 192 28.44 -40.18 3.29
C TRP A 192 28.99 -41.41 2.55
N GLU A 193 28.67 -41.54 1.27
CA GLU A 193 29.15 -42.65 0.45
C GLU A 193 30.65 -42.57 0.16
N THR A 194 31.19 -41.36 -0.09
CA THR A 194 32.65 -41.19 -0.25
C THR A 194 33.40 -41.61 1.02
N THR A 195 32.89 -41.26 2.19
CA THR A 195 33.50 -41.64 3.48
C THR A 195 33.48 -43.15 3.69
N LYS A 196 32.37 -43.81 3.36
CA LYS A 196 32.28 -45.29 3.43
C LYS A 196 33.32 -45.96 2.54
N ILE A 197 33.43 -45.52 1.28
CA ILE A 197 34.40 -46.09 0.33
C ILE A 197 35.82 -45.95 0.88
N LEU A 198 36.18 -44.76 1.36
CA LEU A 198 37.50 -44.47 1.91
C LEU A 198 37.79 -45.27 3.19
N SER A 199 36.78 -45.53 4.03
CA SER A 199 36.93 -46.36 5.23
C SER A 199 37.02 -47.87 4.94
N SER A 200 36.68 -48.30 3.73
CA SER A 200 36.70 -49.72 3.32
C SER A 200 37.90 -50.12 2.45
N SER A 201 38.68 -49.14 1.98
CA SER A 201 39.97 -49.32 1.27
C SER A 201 41.14 -49.25 2.22
#